data_AF-A0A7V7NWH8-F1
#
_entry.id   AF-A0A7V7NWH8-F1
#
_cell.length_a   1.000
_cell.length_b   1.000
_cell.length_c   1.000
_cell.angle_alpha   90.00
_cell.angle_beta   90.00
_cell.angle_gamma   90.00
#
_symmetry.space_group_name_H-M   'P 1'
#
loop_
_entity.id
_entity.type
_entity.pdbx_description
1 polymer ?
#
loop_
_entity_poly.entity_id
_entity_poly.type
_entity_poly.pdbx_seq_one_letter_code
_entity_poly.pdbx_strand_id
1 'polypeptide(L)' 'MVLESCRITLTNQQIMISQSVESSLYLLEAEINNGISEVKIDADDGFQVHSYIFDSVEESIESLMNL' A
#
# COMPACT_ATOMS: atom_id res chain seq x y z
N MET A 1 9.33 -8.94 6.17
CA MET A 1 10.23 -8.43 5.10
C MET A 1 10.88 -7.15 5.58
N VAL A 2 12.06 -6.75 5.11
CA VAL A 2 12.58 -5.40 5.41
C VAL A 2 12.12 -4.49 4.28
N LEU A 3 11.17 -3.60 4.53
CA LEU A 3 10.64 -2.69 3.52
C LEU A 3 11.60 -1.51 3.33
N GLU A 4 12.18 -1.37 2.14
CA GLU A 4 13.00 -0.21 1.75
C GLU A 4 12.13 0.89 1.14
N SER A 5 11.20 0.50 0.26
CA SER A 5 10.22 1.44 -0.30
C SER A 5 8.90 0.76 -0.63
N CYS A 6 7.83 1.53 -0.60
CA CYS A 6 6.48 1.09 -0.92
C CYS A 6 5.83 2.13 -1.82
N ARG A 7 5.31 1.68 -2.96
CA ARG A 7 4.53 2.49 -3.89
C ARG A 7 3.10 1.97 -3.91
N ILE A 8 2.19 2.84 -3.51
CA ILE A 8 0.75 2.56 -3.44
C ILE A 8 0.08 3.30 -4.60
N THR A 9 -0.68 2.57 -5.41
CA THR A 9 -1.49 3.14 -6.50
C THR A 9 -2.95 2.84 -6.24
N LEU A 10 -3.77 3.89 -6.23
CA LEU A 10 -5.21 3.80 -6.02
C LEU A 10 -5.96 3.92 -7.36
N THR A 11 -7.20 3.47 -7.40
CA THR A 11 -8.08 3.56 -8.60
C THR A 11 -8.35 4.96 -9.10
N ASN A 12 -8.31 5.96 -8.20
CA ASN A 12 -8.38 7.37 -8.59
C ASN A 12 -7.08 7.90 -9.22
N GLN A 13 -6.13 7.02 -9.52
CA GLN A 13 -4.80 7.30 -10.09
C GLN A 13 -3.87 8.08 -9.16
N GLN A 14 -4.21 8.24 -7.87
CA GLN A 14 -3.27 8.75 -6.89
C GLN A 14 -2.15 7.73 -6.65
N ILE A 15 -0.91 8.24 -6.61
CA ILE A 15 0.29 7.47 -6.33
C ILE A 15 0.90 8.03 -5.05
N MET A 16 1.11 7.16 -4.07
CA MET A 16 1.75 7.49 -2.80
C MET A 16 3.04 6.67 -2.67
N ILE A 17 4.08 7.29 -2.10
CA ILE A 17 5.39 6.65 -1.89
C ILE A 17 5.76 6.79 -0.42
N SER A 18 6.09 5.67 0.21
CA SER A 18 6.50 5.57 1.60
C SER A 18 7.73 4.67 1.75
N GLN A 19 8.40 4.76 2.89
CA GLN A 19 9.63 3.99 3.19
C GLN A 19 9.48 3.10 4.42
N SER A 20 8.26 2.98 4.97
CA SER A 20 7.96 2.13 6.12
C SER A 20 6.53 1.63 6.08
N VAL A 21 6.29 0.50 6.76
CA VAL A 21 4.93 -0.05 6.93
C VAL A 21 4.04 0.97 7.65
N GLU A 22 4.54 1.59 8.72
CA GLU A 22 3.79 2.60 9.50
C GLU A 22 3.35 3.80 8.65
N SER A 23 4.24 4.35 7.81
CA SER A 23 3.87 5.46 6.92
C SER A 23 2.89 5.01 5.84
N SER A 24 2.99 3.77 5.36
CA SER A 24 2.06 3.21 4.37
C SER A 24 0.65 3.06 4.95
N LEU A 25 0.56 2.57 6.19
CA LEU A 25 -0.71 2.43 6.92
C LEU A 25 -1.37 3.79 7.12
N TYR A 26 -0.63 4.80 7.60
CA TYR A 26 -1.14 6.15 7.79
C TYR A 26 -1.72 6.76 6.51
N LEU A 27 -1.07 6.54 5.36
CA LEU A 27 -1.53 7.02 4.07
C LEU A 27 -2.81 6.32 3.60
N LEU A 28 -2.91 5.00 3.80
CA LEU A 28 -4.11 4.23 3.44
C LEU A 28 -5.30 4.55 4.34
N GLU A 29 -5.07 4.75 5.63
CA GLU A 29 -6.13 5.11 6.59
C GLU A 29 -6.84 6.43 6.19
N ALA A 30 -6.12 7.37 5.59
CA ALA A 30 -6.70 8.61 5.08
C ALA A 30 -7.65 8.40 3.89
N GLU A 31 -7.57 7.26 3.20
CA GLU A 31 -8.25 6.97 1.95
C GLU A 31 -9.42 5.97 2.10
N ILE A 32 -9.62 5.39 3.29
CA ILE A 32 -10.67 4.39 3.59
C ILE A 32 -12.06 4.83 3.09
N ASN A 33 -12.41 6.10 3.27
CA ASN A 33 -13.74 6.62 2.92
C ASN A 33 -13.78 7.31 1.54
N ASN A 34 -12.72 7.24 0.74
CA ASN A 34 -12.62 7.96 -0.54
C ASN A 34 -13.14 7.17 -1.74
N GLY A 35 -13.85 6.05 -1.51
CA GLY A 35 -14.49 5.28 -2.58
C GLY A 35 -13.48 4.58 -3.49
N ILE A 36 -12.30 4.26 -2.97
CA ILE A 36 -11.26 3.52 -3.69
C ILE A 36 -11.69 2.07 -3.84
N SER A 37 -11.76 1.58 -5.08
CA SER A 37 -12.23 0.23 -5.39
C SER A 37 -11.13 -0.79 -5.72
N GLU A 38 -9.87 -0.36 -5.73
CA GLU A 38 -8.71 -1.23 -5.90
C GLU A 38 -7.46 -0.49 -5.39
N VAL A 39 -6.58 -1.22 -4.73
CA VAL A 39 -5.28 -0.74 -4.22
C VAL A 39 -4.20 -1.66 -4.74
N LYS A 40 -3.21 -1.09 -5.43
CA LYS A 40 -1.99 -1.80 -5.83
C LYS A 40 -0.83 -1.36 -4.93
N ILE A 41 -0.13 -2.32 -4.35
CA ILE A 41 1.07 -2.08 -3.53
C ILE A 41 2.26 -2.75 -4.21
N ASP A 42 3.27 -1.95 -4.56
CA ASP A 42 4.58 -2.43 -4.97
C ASP A 42 5.55 -2.20 -3.80
N ALA A 43 5.96 -3.28 -3.12
CA ALA A 43 6.86 -3.24 -1.97
C ALA A 43 8.26 -3.74 -2.36
N ASP A 44 9.26 -2.88 -2.20
CA ASP A 44 10.66 -3.17 -2.50
C ASP A 44 11.40 -3.50 -1.19
N ASP A 45 12.09 -4.63 -1.17
CA ASP A 45 12.92 -5.07 -0.05
C ASP A 45 14.43 -4.84 -0.26
N GLY A 46 14.79 -4.10 -1.31
CA GLY A 46 16.16 -3.83 -1.74
C GLY A 46 16.75 -4.93 -2.63
N PHE A 47 16.08 -6.08 -2.76
CA PHE A 47 16.48 -7.18 -3.64
C PHE A 47 15.46 -7.42 -4.75
N GLN A 48 14.18 -7.33 -4.43
CA GLN A 48 13.08 -7.51 -5.37
C GLN A 48 11.84 -6.69 -4.99
N VAL A 49 11.04 -6.40 -6.01
CA VAL A 49 9.72 -5.79 -5.84
C VAL A 49 8.66 -6.88 -5.77
N HIS A 50 7.88 -6.86 -4.69
CA HIS A 50 6.70 -7.69 -4.49
C HIS A 50 5.45 -6.86 -4.76
N SER A 51 4.62 -7.30 -5.70
CA SER A 51 3.40 -6.59 -6.10
C SER A 51 2.16 -7.30 -5.57
N TYR A 52 1.26 -6.52 -4.96
CA TYR A 52 -0.02 -6.96 -4.41
C TYR A 52 -1.15 -6.11 -4.97
N ILE A 53 -2.33 -6.72 -5.16
CA ILE A 53 -3.55 -6.05 -5.61
C ILE A 53 -4.65 -6.45 -4.64
N PHE A 54 -5.42 -5.46 -4.17
CA PHE A 54 -6.50 -5.61 -3.21
C PHE A 54 -7.76 -4.93 -3.73
N ASP A 55 -8.93 -5.48 -3.41
CA ASP A 55 -10.22 -4.93 -3.85
C ASP A 55 -10.74 -3.81 -2.94
N SER A 56 -10.06 -3.56 -1.82
CA SER A 56 -10.41 -2.50 -0.86
C SER A 56 -9.19 -1.95 -0.12
N VAL A 57 -9.37 -0.77 0.46
CA VAL A 57 -8.34 -0.14 1.32
C VAL A 57 -8.15 -0.95 2.59
N GLU A 58 -9.23 -1.43 3.19
CA GLU A 58 -9.22 -2.22 4.43
C GLU A 58 -8.43 -3.52 4.28
N GLU A 59 -8.66 -4.27 3.20
CA GLU A 59 -7.90 -5.49 2.91
C GLU A 59 -6.41 -5.20 2.71
N SER A 60 -6.08 -4.09 2.03
CA SER A 60 -4.69 -3.68 1.82
C SER A 60 -3.98 -3.33 3.14
N ILE A 61 -4.70 -2.73 4.10
CA ILE A 61 -4.21 -2.40 5.46
C ILE A 61 -3.92 -3.68 6.24
N GLU A 62 -4.87 -4.61 6.30
CA GLU A 62 -4.70 -5.89 6.99
C GLU A 62 -3.51 -6.67 6.45
N SER A 63 -3.32 -6.65 5.12
CA SER A 63 -2.20 -7.33 4.49
C SER A 63 -0.85 -6.64 4.79
N LEU A 64 -0.81 -5.30 4.82
CA LEU A 64 0.39 -4.52 5.18
C LEU A 64 0.83 -4.75 6.63
N MET A 65 -0.11 -4.90 7.56
CA MET A 65 0.18 -5.21 8.96
C MET A 65 0.90 -6.56 9.15
N ASN A 66 0.82 -7.45 8.14
CA ASN A 66 1.42 -8.78 8.16
C ASN A 66 2.76 -8.89 7.38
N LEU A 67 3.26 -7.79 6.79
CA LEU A 67 4.55 -7.72 6.08
C LEU A 67 5.75 -7.57 7.02
#